data_AF-A0A3N5GG68-F1
#
_entry.id   AF-A0A3N5GG68-F1
#
_cell.length_a   1.000
_cell.length_b   1.000
_cell.length_c   1.000
_cell.angle_alpha   90.00
_cell.angle_beta   90.00
_cell.angle_gamma   90.00
#
_symmetry.space_group_name_H-M   'P 1'
#
loop_
_entity.id
_entity.type
_entity.pdbx_description
1 polymer ?
#
loop_
_entity_poly.entity_id
_entity_poly.type
_entity_poly.pdbx_seq_one_letter_code
_entity_poly.pdbx_strand_id
1 'polypeptide(L)'
;MTNGRVAHAMLFAIGTVAVVGPGLLSQTAVPPWPYGYFAPAAAGEAAPVCTDPQRAVSCARPAAPVPDDGILRKLPGTDRAFTRNQAYFDYGPADWYPADHPPMPSIVANGREKDGVRACALCHYPNGKGKMENAQVAGLSEGYILQQLADFTSGVRRSADPRKANTNEMIAIAKALTNAEAKAAAAYFASMKWTSWVKVVEADEVPKVRATENGLFLPIDGAGTE
;
A
#
# COMPACT_ATOMS: atom_id res chain seq x y z
N MET A 1 -80.74 1.01 29.79
CA MET A 1 -79.81 1.33 28.68
C MET A 1 -78.48 1.72 29.28
N THR A 2 -77.59 0.75 29.47
CA THR A 2 -76.26 0.92 30.09
C THR A 2 -75.21 0.87 28.98
N ASN A 3 -74.48 1.96 28.80
CA ASN A 3 -73.46 2.10 27.75
C ASN A 3 -72.09 1.66 28.30
N GLY A 4 -71.66 0.44 27.99
CA GLY A 4 -70.33 -0.07 28.31
C GLY A 4 -69.32 0.29 27.22
N ARG A 5 -68.32 1.13 27.55
CA ARG A 5 -67.16 1.39 26.70
C ARG A 5 -66.19 0.22 26.79
N VAL A 6 -65.88 -0.43 25.66
CA VAL A 6 -64.81 -1.43 25.55
C VAL A 6 -63.53 -0.72 25.12
N ALA A 7 -62.57 -0.62 26.04
CA ALA A 7 -61.22 -0.14 25.76
C ALA A 7 -60.40 -1.28 25.12
N HIS A 8 -59.94 -1.09 23.89
CA HIS A 8 -58.97 -1.99 23.26
C HIS A 8 -57.56 -1.57 23.69
N ALA A 9 -56.91 -2.41 24.51
CA ALA A 9 -55.51 -2.27 24.84
C ALA A 9 -54.66 -2.77 23.66
N MET A 10 -54.03 -1.86 22.91
CA MET A 10 -52.96 -2.21 21.98
C MET A 10 -51.70 -2.52 22.79
N LEU A 11 -51.33 -3.80 22.86
CA LEU A 11 -50.00 -4.22 23.30
C LEU A 11 -48.96 -3.81 22.23
N PHE A 12 -48.16 -2.79 22.54
CA PHE A 12 -46.91 -2.54 21.83
C PHE A 12 -45.87 -3.57 22.31
N ALA A 13 -45.57 -4.55 21.45
CA ALA A 13 -44.41 -5.41 21.65
C ALA A 13 -43.13 -4.57 21.46
N ILE A 14 -42.42 -4.30 22.56
CA ILE A 14 -41.09 -3.71 22.53
C ILE A 14 -40.16 -4.79 21.98
N GLY A 15 -39.85 -4.69 20.68
CA GLY A 15 -38.81 -5.52 20.06
C GLY A 15 -37.46 -5.16 20.64
N THR A 16 -36.81 -6.12 21.29
CA THR A 16 -35.43 -6.02 21.75
C THR A 16 -34.53 -5.81 20.53
N VAL A 17 -34.04 -4.58 20.34
CA VAL A 17 -32.93 -4.33 19.41
C VAL A 17 -31.69 -4.90 20.09
N ALA A 18 -31.26 -6.08 19.66
CA ALA A 18 -29.97 -6.63 20.04
C ALA A 18 -28.89 -5.69 19.49
N VAL A 19 -28.30 -4.87 20.36
CA VAL A 19 -27.07 -4.15 20.05
C VAL A 19 -25.98 -5.20 19.91
N VAL A 20 -25.66 -5.56 18.68
CA VAL A 20 -24.46 -6.34 18.36
C VAL A 20 -23.29 -5.41 18.66
N GLY A 21 -22.72 -5.55 19.86
CA GLY A 21 -21.44 -4.95 20.19
C GLY A 21 -20.39 -5.38 19.16
N PRO A 22 -19.27 -4.64 19.00
CA PRO A 22 -18.21 -5.04 18.10
C PRO A 22 -17.65 -6.37 18.61
N GLY A 23 -18.17 -7.47 18.07
CA GLY A 23 -17.60 -8.78 18.26
C GLY A 23 -16.17 -8.66 17.75
N LEU A 24 -15.21 -8.90 18.65
CA LEU A 24 -13.89 -9.29 18.22
C LEU A 24 -14.10 -10.49 17.29
N LEU A 25 -13.98 -10.24 15.98
CA LEU A 25 -13.82 -11.30 15.00
C LEU A 25 -12.64 -12.11 15.52
N SER A 26 -12.93 -13.31 16.02
CA SER A 26 -11.92 -14.31 16.29
C SER A 26 -11.16 -14.48 14.98
N GLN A 27 -9.93 -13.96 14.93
CA GLN A 27 -9.07 -14.09 13.77
C GLN A 27 -8.73 -15.57 13.69
N THR A 28 -9.56 -16.35 12.99
CA THR A 28 -9.13 -17.62 12.42
C THR A 28 -7.78 -17.34 11.77
N ALA A 29 -6.75 -18.11 12.16
CA ALA A 29 -5.37 -17.89 11.72
C ALA A 29 -5.37 -17.57 10.23
N VAL A 30 -5.11 -16.31 9.88
CA VAL A 30 -5.21 -15.88 8.50
C VAL A 30 -4.15 -16.67 7.75
N PRO A 31 -4.53 -17.42 6.70
CA PRO A 31 -3.58 -18.26 6.00
C PRO A 31 -2.46 -17.36 5.48
N PRO A 32 -1.19 -17.78 5.44
CA PRO A 32 -0.13 -16.81 5.23
C PRO A 32 0.09 -16.40 3.74
N TRP A 33 -0.64 -17.00 2.79
CA TRP A 33 -0.52 -16.75 1.34
C TRP A 33 -0.89 -15.35 0.87
N PRO A 34 -1.70 -14.55 1.57
CA PRO A 34 -1.89 -13.15 1.28
C PRO A 34 -0.67 -12.27 1.61
N TYR A 35 0.38 -12.80 2.27
CA TYR A 35 1.51 -12.00 2.78
C TYR A 35 2.86 -12.26 2.08
N GLY A 36 2.83 -12.98 0.95
CA GLY A 36 4.01 -13.29 0.16
C GLY A 36 4.90 -14.36 0.81
N TYR A 37 5.43 -15.26 -0.01
CA TYR A 37 6.37 -16.26 0.46
C TYR A 37 7.53 -16.48 -0.49
N PHE A 38 8.68 -16.81 0.11
CA PHE A 38 9.85 -17.33 -0.58
C PHE A 38 9.78 -18.85 -0.79
N ALA A 39 9.03 -19.55 0.07
CA ALA A 39 8.76 -20.97 0.01
C ALA A 39 7.29 -21.22 0.37
N PRO A 40 6.61 -22.24 -0.16
CA PRO A 40 5.25 -22.58 0.24
C PRO A 40 5.15 -22.62 1.77
N ALA A 41 4.10 -22.02 2.35
CA ALA A 41 3.89 -22.13 3.79
C ALA A 41 3.91 -23.57 4.23
N ALA A 42 4.58 -23.83 5.36
CA ALA A 42 4.46 -25.12 6.00
C ALA A 42 2.99 -25.33 6.43
N ALA A 43 2.54 -26.59 6.40
CA ALA A 43 1.21 -26.93 6.89
C ALA A 43 1.05 -26.46 8.35
N GLY A 44 0.06 -25.61 8.62
CA GLY A 44 -0.18 -25.04 9.95
C GLY A 44 0.61 -23.76 10.27
N GLU A 45 1.44 -23.24 9.35
CA GLU A 45 2.04 -21.91 9.49
C GLU A 45 0.93 -20.86 9.50
N ALA A 46 0.95 -19.97 10.50
CA ALA A 46 0.02 -18.84 10.63
C ALA A 46 0.75 -17.52 10.36
N ALA A 47 0.02 -16.52 9.86
CA ALA A 47 0.57 -15.18 9.75
C ALA A 47 1.00 -14.62 11.13
N PRO A 48 2.06 -13.81 11.21
CA PRO A 48 2.47 -13.16 12.46
C PRO A 48 1.33 -12.37 13.10
N VAL A 49 1.23 -12.41 14.43
CA VAL A 49 0.28 -11.61 15.18
C VAL A 49 0.69 -10.14 15.09
N CYS A 50 -0.23 -9.28 14.64
CA CYS A 50 -0.07 -7.84 14.64
C CYS A 50 -0.11 -7.35 16.10
N THR A 51 1.07 -7.07 16.67
CA THR A 51 1.21 -6.69 18.10
C THR A 51 0.87 -5.24 18.37
N ASP A 52 1.02 -4.37 17.38
CA ASP A 52 0.62 -2.96 17.44
C ASP A 52 0.08 -2.49 16.07
N PRO A 53 -1.26 -2.37 15.92
CA PRO A 53 -1.90 -1.91 14.69
C PRO A 53 -1.58 -0.46 14.32
N GLN A 54 -1.11 0.36 15.27
CA GLN A 54 -0.75 1.75 15.01
C GLN A 54 0.66 1.89 14.43
N ARG A 55 1.51 0.87 14.61
CA ARG A 55 2.85 0.81 14.04
C ARG A 55 2.85 -0.16 12.86
N ALA A 56 2.87 0.38 11.65
CA ALA A 56 2.79 -0.41 10.40
C ALA A 56 3.79 -1.58 10.34
N VAL A 57 5.03 -1.35 10.78
CA VAL A 57 6.10 -2.37 10.78
C VAL A 57 5.87 -3.53 11.74
N SER A 58 5.14 -3.37 12.85
CA SER A 58 4.85 -4.47 13.80
C SER A 58 3.78 -5.43 13.31
N CYS A 59 3.10 -5.09 12.22
CA CYS A 59 2.10 -5.95 11.59
C CYS A 59 2.59 -6.54 10.27
N ALA A 60 3.78 -6.16 9.81
CA ALA A 60 4.41 -6.75 8.64
C ALA A 60 5.15 -8.05 9.01
N ARG A 61 5.29 -8.98 8.05
CA ARG A 61 6.28 -10.05 8.16
C ARG A 61 7.67 -9.40 8.09
N PRO A 62 8.52 -9.51 9.12
CA PRO A 62 9.85 -8.91 9.07
C PRO A 62 10.66 -9.61 7.97
N ALA A 63 11.12 -8.84 6.99
CA ALA A 63 12.18 -9.28 6.09
C ALA A 63 13.52 -9.06 6.79
N ALA A 64 14.46 -10.00 6.63
CA ALA A 64 15.82 -9.76 7.06
C ALA A 64 16.39 -8.56 6.29
N PRO A 65 17.15 -7.66 6.94
CA PRO A 65 17.87 -6.62 6.21
C PRO A 65 18.76 -7.28 5.16
N VAL A 66 18.62 -6.86 3.91
CA VAL A 66 19.52 -7.29 2.83
C VAL A 66 20.78 -6.44 2.92
N PRO A 67 21.97 -7.02 3.18
CA PRO A 67 23.21 -6.24 3.21
C PRO A 67 23.47 -5.60 1.84
N ASP A 68 24.06 -4.40 1.84
CA ASP A 68 24.54 -3.81 0.60
C ASP A 68 25.78 -4.57 0.14
N ASP A 69 25.78 -5.00 -1.12
CA ASP A 69 26.94 -5.62 -1.77
C ASP A 69 27.90 -4.59 -2.37
N GLY A 70 27.54 -3.31 -2.30
CA GLY A 70 28.32 -2.21 -2.87
C GLY A 70 28.35 -2.18 -4.40
N ILE A 71 27.61 -3.08 -5.06
CA ILE A 71 27.58 -3.19 -6.51
C ILE A 71 26.69 -2.09 -7.08
N LEU A 72 27.29 -1.23 -7.91
CA LEU A 72 26.58 -0.22 -8.69
C LEU A 72 25.77 -0.90 -9.80
N ARG A 73 24.45 -0.81 -9.70
CA ARG A 73 23.49 -1.32 -10.68
C ARG A 73 23.16 -0.23 -11.68
N LYS A 74 23.07 -0.59 -12.96
CA LYS A 74 22.69 0.29 -14.06
C LYS A 74 21.43 -0.25 -14.75
N LEU A 75 20.63 0.66 -15.29
CA LEU A 75 19.48 0.31 -16.13
C LEU A 75 19.72 0.76 -17.57
N PRO A 76 19.10 0.10 -18.57
CA PRO A 76 19.19 0.54 -19.96
C PRO A 76 18.67 1.96 -20.16
N GLY A 77 19.36 2.77 -20.97
CA GLY A 77 18.90 4.12 -21.32
C GLY A 77 19.21 5.21 -20.28
N THR A 78 20.00 4.91 -19.25
CA THR A 78 20.51 5.90 -18.29
C THR A 78 21.98 5.66 -17.97
N ASP A 79 22.74 6.74 -17.77
CA ASP A 79 24.12 6.68 -17.30
C ASP A 79 24.23 6.62 -15.78
N ARG A 80 23.09 6.69 -15.07
CA ARG A 80 23.02 6.63 -13.61
C ARG A 80 23.31 5.22 -13.11
N ALA A 81 23.99 5.14 -11.97
CA ALA A 81 24.26 3.89 -11.29
C ALA A 81 24.10 4.08 -9.78
N PHE A 82 23.46 3.12 -9.12
CA PHE A 82 23.19 3.18 -7.69
C PHE A 82 23.45 1.82 -7.05
N THR A 83 23.93 1.81 -5.80
CA THR A 83 23.90 0.60 -4.98
C THR A 83 22.46 0.25 -4.61
N ARG A 84 22.25 -0.93 -4.04
CA ARG A 84 20.92 -1.31 -3.54
C ARG A 84 20.43 -0.32 -2.48
N ASN A 85 21.28 0.05 -1.51
CA ASN A 85 20.85 0.95 -0.44
C ASN A 85 20.56 2.35 -0.96
N GLN A 86 21.34 2.85 -1.92
CA GLN A 86 21.05 4.14 -2.57
C GLN A 86 19.71 4.09 -3.31
N ALA A 87 19.43 2.99 -4.02
CA ALA A 87 18.19 2.86 -4.77
C ALA A 87 16.94 2.82 -3.88
N TYR A 88 17.04 2.23 -2.70
CA TYR A 88 15.94 2.05 -1.75
C TYR A 88 16.02 2.99 -0.54
N PHE A 89 16.83 4.05 -0.60
CA PHE A 89 16.98 4.96 0.53
C PHE A 89 15.67 5.71 0.80
N ASP A 90 15.21 5.68 2.06
CA ASP A 90 13.90 6.18 2.46
C ASP A 90 13.72 7.70 2.22
N TYR A 91 14.82 8.46 2.24
CA TYR A 91 14.83 9.93 2.22
C TYR A 91 15.60 10.51 1.03
N GLY A 92 15.63 9.76 -0.07
CA GLY A 92 16.31 10.14 -1.31
C GLY A 92 16.56 8.92 -2.20
N PRO A 93 15.51 8.18 -2.59
CA PRO A 93 15.66 6.99 -3.41
C PRO A 93 16.19 7.36 -4.79
N ALA A 94 16.75 6.38 -5.50
CA ALA A 94 17.32 6.61 -6.81
C ALA A 94 16.28 7.13 -7.82
N ASP A 95 16.61 8.26 -8.43
CA ASP A 95 16.01 8.72 -9.67
C ASP A 95 16.83 8.21 -10.85
N TRP A 96 16.36 7.11 -11.43
CA TRP A 96 17.01 6.45 -12.56
C TRP A 96 16.89 7.25 -13.87
N TYR A 97 15.81 8.02 -14.04
CA TYR A 97 15.48 8.75 -15.27
C TYR A 97 14.96 10.16 -14.95
N PRO A 98 15.84 11.10 -14.56
CA PRO A 98 15.42 12.46 -14.18
C PRO A 98 14.77 13.26 -15.31
N ALA A 99 14.93 12.82 -16.57
CA ALA A 99 14.33 13.44 -17.74
C ALA A 99 12.87 13.02 -17.97
N ASP A 100 12.39 11.97 -17.31
CA ASP A 100 11.04 11.41 -17.53
C ASP A 100 9.95 12.14 -16.72
N HIS A 101 10.32 13.11 -15.89
CA HIS A 101 9.41 13.85 -15.04
C HIS A 101 9.89 15.29 -14.79
N PRO A 102 8.98 16.23 -14.46
CA PRO A 102 9.37 17.56 -13.99
C PRO A 102 10.22 17.48 -12.70
N PRO A 103 10.88 18.59 -12.30
CA PRO A 103 11.61 18.64 -11.04
C PRO A 103 10.71 18.26 -9.85
N MET A 104 11.16 17.29 -9.05
CA MET A 104 10.44 16.85 -7.86
C MET A 104 10.46 17.93 -6.77
N PRO A 105 9.35 18.20 -6.08
CA PRO A 105 9.39 18.94 -4.82
C PRO A 105 10.11 18.12 -3.75
N SER A 106 10.72 18.80 -2.76
CA SER A 106 11.54 18.13 -1.73
C SER A 106 10.81 17.01 -0.98
N ILE A 107 9.51 17.17 -0.71
CA ILE A 107 8.73 16.12 -0.02
C ILE A 107 8.61 14.83 -0.86
N VAL A 108 8.57 14.95 -2.19
CA VAL A 108 8.50 13.80 -3.10
C VAL A 108 9.88 13.17 -3.26
N ALA A 109 10.92 13.97 -3.43
CA ALA A 109 12.29 13.50 -3.66
C ALA A 109 12.94 12.93 -2.39
N ASN A 110 12.85 13.64 -1.27
CA ASN A 110 13.64 13.37 -0.06
C ASN A 110 12.78 13.11 1.18
N GLY A 111 11.49 13.44 1.14
CA GLY A 111 10.68 13.43 2.35
C GLY A 111 11.21 14.42 3.41
N ARG A 112 11.06 14.04 4.68
CA ARG A 112 11.50 14.78 5.86
C ARG A 112 12.00 13.81 6.93
N GLU A 113 13.28 13.46 6.83
CA GLU A 113 13.94 12.43 7.65
C GLU A 113 13.80 12.65 9.16
N LYS A 114 14.01 13.88 9.62
CA LYS A 114 13.92 14.24 11.04
C LYS A 114 12.55 13.96 11.66
N ASP A 115 11.50 13.94 10.84
CA ASP A 115 10.12 13.74 11.26
C ASP A 115 9.58 12.36 10.84
N GLY A 116 10.44 11.49 10.31
CA GLY A 116 10.07 10.14 9.88
C GLY A 116 9.18 10.10 8.63
N VAL A 117 9.10 11.19 7.86
CA VAL A 117 8.25 11.26 6.66
C VAL A 117 9.07 10.81 5.45
N ARG A 118 8.87 9.59 4.98
CA ARG A 118 9.64 9.05 3.85
C ARG A 118 9.28 9.73 2.53
N ALA A 119 10.23 9.72 1.60
CA ALA A 119 10.05 10.28 0.27
C ALA A 119 8.92 9.58 -0.49
N CYS A 120 8.02 10.34 -1.11
CA CYS A 120 6.91 9.77 -1.89
C CYS A 120 7.44 8.90 -3.05
N ALA A 121 8.55 9.33 -3.67
CA ALA A 121 9.20 8.64 -4.77
C ALA A 121 9.71 7.23 -4.41
N LEU A 122 9.86 6.90 -3.12
CA LEU A 122 10.32 5.58 -2.70
C LEU A 122 9.35 4.47 -3.11
N CYS A 123 8.05 4.75 -2.98
CA CYS A 123 6.98 3.78 -3.24
C CYS A 123 6.22 4.11 -4.53
N HIS A 124 6.03 5.39 -4.83
CA HIS A 124 5.30 5.85 -6.00
C HIS A 124 6.18 6.07 -7.24
N TYR A 125 7.50 5.95 -7.10
CA TYR A 125 8.51 6.33 -8.09
C TYR A 125 8.47 7.82 -8.49
N PRO A 126 9.58 8.39 -8.97
CA PRO A 126 9.60 9.79 -9.42
C PRO A 126 8.56 10.11 -10.50
N ASN A 127 8.32 9.18 -11.43
CA ASN A 127 7.32 9.33 -12.49
C ASN A 127 5.88 8.99 -12.06
N GLY A 128 5.64 8.64 -10.79
CA GLY A 128 4.31 8.35 -10.25
C GLY A 128 3.71 7.01 -10.67
N LYS A 129 4.44 6.14 -11.38
CA LYS A 129 3.91 4.84 -11.80
C LYS A 129 3.85 3.79 -10.68
N GLY A 130 4.65 3.99 -9.63
CA GLY A 130 4.67 3.14 -8.44
C GLY A 130 5.42 1.82 -8.61
N LYS A 131 5.89 1.26 -7.49
CA LYS A 131 6.32 -0.15 -7.45
C LYS A 131 5.14 -1.08 -7.71
N MET A 132 5.37 -2.35 -8.02
CA MET A 132 4.27 -3.26 -8.37
C MET A 132 3.25 -3.44 -7.23
N GLU A 133 3.71 -3.32 -5.99
CA GLU A 133 2.92 -3.43 -4.78
C GLU A 133 2.25 -2.12 -4.35
N ASN A 134 2.50 -1.02 -5.08
CA ASN A 134 2.02 0.32 -4.76
C ASN A 134 1.08 0.86 -5.85
N ALA A 135 0.16 1.74 -5.46
CA ALA A 135 -0.74 2.37 -6.40
C ALA A 135 -0.01 3.36 -7.31
N GLN A 136 -0.32 3.32 -8.61
CA GLN A 136 0.05 4.37 -9.55
C GLN A 136 -0.69 5.67 -9.19
N VAL A 137 0.02 6.79 -9.20
CA VAL A 137 -0.50 8.14 -8.90
C VAL A 137 -0.29 9.12 -10.05
N ALA A 138 0.47 8.73 -11.08
CA ALA A 138 0.71 9.53 -12.27
C ALA A 138 -0.59 9.90 -12.99
N GLY A 139 -0.83 11.20 -13.15
CA GLY A 139 -1.96 11.73 -13.92
C GLY A 139 -3.32 11.64 -13.23
N LEU A 140 -3.36 11.23 -11.96
CA LEU A 140 -4.57 11.39 -11.15
C LEU A 140 -4.79 12.88 -10.86
N SER A 141 -6.05 13.32 -10.78
CA SER A 141 -6.32 14.73 -10.52
C SER A 141 -5.79 15.17 -9.16
N GLU A 142 -5.32 16.42 -9.06
CA GLU A 142 -4.82 16.97 -7.80
C GLU A 142 -5.87 16.87 -6.68
N GLY A 143 -7.13 17.19 -6.99
CA GLY A 143 -8.24 17.09 -6.05
C GLY A 143 -8.48 15.65 -5.58
N TYR A 144 -8.34 14.65 -6.45
CA TYR A 144 -8.44 13.25 -6.04
C TYR A 144 -7.31 12.88 -5.08
N ILE A 145 -6.06 13.22 -5.40
CA ILE A 145 -4.92 12.91 -4.54
C ILE A 145 -5.08 13.58 -3.16
N LEU A 146 -5.46 14.85 -3.13
CA LEU A 146 -5.72 15.58 -1.88
C LEU A 146 -6.85 14.93 -1.06
N GLN A 147 -7.95 14.52 -1.71
CA GLN A 147 -9.02 13.81 -1.03
C GLN A 147 -8.54 12.49 -0.44
N GLN A 148 -7.75 11.71 -1.19
CA GLN A 148 -7.21 10.44 -0.70
C GLN A 148 -6.27 10.64 0.51
N LEU A 149 -5.44 11.69 0.50
CA LEU A 149 -4.62 12.06 1.66
C LEU A 149 -5.49 12.45 2.86
N ALA A 150 -6.56 13.23 2.66
CA ALA A 150 -7.50 13.60 3.72
C ALA A 150 -8.25 12.37 4.29
N ASP A 151 -8.64 11.43 3.45
CA ASP A 151 -9.31 10.19 3.85
C ASP A 151 -8.37 9.28 4.66
N PHE A 152 -7.08 9.25 4.32
CA PHE A 152 -6.07 8.55 5.13
C PHE A 152 -5.87 9.23 6.49
N THR A 153 -5.76 10.56 6.52
CA THR A 153 -5.58 11.32 7.76
C THR A 153 -6.76 11.15 8.71
N SER A 154 -7.99 11.17 8.19
CA SER A 154 -9.23 10.99 8.96
C SER A 154 -9.54 9.53 9.30
N GLY A 155 -8.90 8.56 8.65
CA GLY A 155 -9.13 7.13 8.85
C GLY A 155 -10.34 6.56 8.10
N VAL A 156 -10.97 7.34 7.22
CA VAL A 156 -12.01 6.90 6.28
C VAL A 156 -11.41 5.90 5.29
N ARG A 157 -10.18 6.16 4.81
CA ARG A 157 -9.44 5.23 3.97
C ARG A 157 -8.45 4.44 4.81
N ARG A 158 -8.61 3.11 4.83
CA ARG A 158 -7.72 2.16 5.50
C ARG A 158 -7.79 0.79 4.84
N SER A 159 -6.79 -0.05 5.11
CA SER A 159 -6.85 -1.47 4.75
C SER A 159 -7.81 -2.19 5.71
N ALA A 160 -8.61 -3.13 5.19
CA ALA A 160 -9.33 -4.08 6.04
C ALA A 160 -8.38 -5.02 6.77
N ASP A 161 -7.18 -5.20 6.22
CA ASP A 161 -6.11 -5.98 6.83
C ASP A 161 -5.06 -5.07 7.47
N PRO A 162 -4.92 -5.05 8.80
CA PRO A 162 -3.95 -4.22 9.50
C PRO A 162 -2.50 -4.67 9.27
N ARG A 163 -2.25 -5.83 8.66
CA ARG A 163 -0.90 -6.31 8.33
C ARG A 163 -0.38 -5.79 6.99
N LYS A 164 -1.23 -5.09 6.23
CA LYS A 164 -0.86 -4.45 4.96
C LYS A 164 -0.01 -3.19 5.22
N ALA A 165 1.30 -3.41 5.32
CA ALA A 165 2.28 -2.38 5.70
C ALA A 165 2.21 -1.12 4.82
N ASN A 166 2.17 -1.27 3.50
CA ASN A 166 2.18 -0.13 2.57
C ASN A 166 0.99 0.84 2.79
N THR A 167 -0.22 0.35 3.08
CA THR A 167 -1.36 1.23 3.38
C THR A 167 -1.18 1.95 4.71
N ASN A 168 -0.69 1.26 5.75
CA ASN A 168 -0.48 1.86 7.07
C ASN A 168 0.64 2.90 7.05
N GLU A 169 1.70 2.66 6.27
CA GLU A 169 2.77 3.61 6.02
C GLU A 169 2.25 4.88 5.34
N MET A 170 1.37 4.75 4.34
CA MET A 170 0.73 5.92 3.72
C MET A 170 -0.17 6.69 4.68
N ILE A 171 -0.86 6.03 5.61
CA ILE A 171 -1.62 6.69 6.68
C ILE A 171 -0.70 7.50 7.60
N ALA A 172 0.44 6.92 8.01
CA ALA A 172 1.41 7.60 8.86
C ALA A 172 1.99 8.84 8.16
N ILE A 173 2.38 8.71 6.89
CA ILE A 173 2.85 9.82 6.06
C ILE A 173 1.77 10.90 5.95
N ALA A 174 0.54 10.55 5.56
CA ALA A 174 -0.55 11.51 5.37
C ALA A 174 -0.85 12.34 6.63
N LYS A 175 -0.78 11.71 7.82
CA LYS A 175 -0.96 12.40 9.11
C LYS A 175 0.17 13.36 9.46
N ALA A 176 1.38 13.12 8.96
CA ALA A 176 2.57 13.93 9.25
C ALA A 176 2.85 15.04 8.22
N LEU A 177 2.14 15.02 7.09
CA LEU A 177 2.24 16.04 6.04
C LEU A 177 1.65 17.37 6.49
N THR A 178 2.30 18.46 6.11
CA THR A 178 1.68 19.78 6.12
C THR A 178 0.76 19.95 4.90
N ASN A 179 -0.20 20.87 4.99
CA ASN A 179 -1.08 21.19 3.85
C ASN A 179 -0.30 21.66 2.61
N ALA A 180 0.83 22.37 2.80
CA ALA A 180 1.66 22.83 1.71
C ALA A 180 2.37 21.67 1.00
N GLU A 181 2.92 20.72 1.78
CA GLU A 181 3.56 19.51 1.25
C GLU A 181 2.55 18.61 0.52
N ALA A 182 1.36 18.41 1.09
CA ALA A 182 0.30 17.64 0.46
C ALA A 182 -0.11 18.22 -0.90
N LYS A 183 -0.28 19.55 -1.00
CA LYS A 183 -0.55 20.25 -2.26
C LYS A 183 0.61 20.12 -3.25
N ALA A 184 1.85 20.31 -2.79
CA ALA A 184 3.02 20.19 -3.65
C ALA A 184 3.16 18.77 -4.26
N ALA A 185 2.97 17.73 -3.45
CA ALA A 185 2.99 16.34 -3.91
C ALA A 185 1.82 16.04 -4.87
N ALA A 186 0.60 16.51 -4.53
CA ALA A 186 -0.57 16.31 -5.36
C ALA A 186 -0.45 17.00 -6.72
N ALA A 187 -0.02 18.26 -6.75
CA ALA A 187 0.21 19.01 -7.99
C ALA A 187 1.31 18.35 -8.85
N TYR A 188 2.39 17.88 -8.22
CA TYR A 188 3.47 17.18 -8.91
C TYR A 188 2.96 15.91 -9.62
N PHE A 189 2.32 14.98 -8.90
CA PHE A 189 1.84 13.73 -9.52
C PHE A 189 0.68 13.94 -10.49
N ALA A 190 -0.15 14.96 -10.26
CA ALA A 190 -1.21 15.34 -11.19
C ALA A 190 -0.68 15.91 -12.52
N SER A 191 0.50 16.54 -12.49
CA SER A 191 1.15 17.04 -13.71
C SER A 191 1.71 15.92 -14.60
N MET A 192 1.83 14.70 -14.08
CA MET A 192 2.35 13.57 -14.84
C MET A 192 1.37 13.10 -15.91
N LYS A 193 1.90 12.75 -17.08
CA LYS A 193 1.10 12.09 -18.12
C LYS A 193 0.95 10.61 -17.79
N TRP A 194 -0.29 10.17 -17.55
CA TRP A 194 -0.56 8.73 -17.44
C TRP A 194 -0.25 8.02 -18.76
N THR A 195 0.43 6.88 -18.68
CA THR A 195 0.74 6.01 -19.81
C THR A 195 0.62 4.56 -19.38
N SER A 196 -0.06 3.75 -20.20
CA SER A 196 -0.15 2.30 -19.95
C SER A 196 1.24 1.67 -20.05
N TRP A 197 1.52 0.77 -19.12
CA TRP A 197 2.78 0.00 -19.05
C TRP A 197 2.56 -1.47 -18.67
N VAL A 198 1.32 -1.83 -18.30
CA VAL A 198 0.94 -3.22 -18.04
C VAL A 198 0.43 -3.78 -19.36
N LYS A 199 1.06 -4.86 -19.81
CA LYS A 199 0.58 -5.65 -20.95
C LYS A 199 -0.13 -6.88 -20.41
N VAL A 200 -1.42 -7.00 -20.69
CA VAL A 200 -2.16 -8.23 -20.45
C VAL A 200 -1.92 -9.17 -21.63
N VAL A 201 -1.57 -10.41 -21.34
CA VAL A 201 -1.39 -11.49 -22.31
C VAL A 201 -2.33 -12.61 -21.90
N GLU A 202 -3.28 -12.93 -22.76
CA GLU A 202 -4.15 -14.09 -22.60
C GLU A 202 -3.48 -15.29 -23.28
N ALA A 203 -3.35 -16.40 -22.55
CA ALA A 203 -2.74 -17.64 -23.02
C ALA A 203 -3.36 -18.83 -22.28
N ASP A 204 -3.33 -20.01 -22.91
CA ASP A 204 -3.85 -21.25 -22.32
C ASP A 204 -2.94 -21.77 -21.18
N GLU A 205 -1.63 -21.49 -21.25
CA GLU A 205 -0.63 -21.86 -20.24
C GLU A 205 0.20 -20.63 -19.85
N VAL A 206 0.68 -20.60 -18.60
CA VAL A 206 1.49 -19.51 -18.05
C VAL A 206 2.98 -19.91 -18.03
N PRO A 207 3.92 -18.96 -18.16
CA PRO A 207 5.34 -19.29 -17.96
C PRO A 207 5.56 -19.82 -16.55
N LYS A 208 6.43 -20.82 -16.40
CA LYS A 208 6.90 -21.20 -15.06
C LYS A 208 7.64 -20.04 -14.42
N VAL A 209 7.25 -19.70 -13.21
CA VAL A 209 7.77 -18.52 -12.50
C VAL A 209 8.51 -18.88 -11.22
N ARG A 210 9.46 -18.03 -10.86
CA ARG A 210 10.05 -17.98 -9.51
C ARG A 210 9.54 -16.74 -8.78
N ALA A 211 9.23 -16.90 -7.50
CA ALA A 211 8.98 -15.76 -6.62
C ALA A 211 10.29 -15.02 -6.31
N THR A 212 10.25 -13.68 -6.34
CA THR A 212 11.34 -12.82 -5.87
C THR A 212 11.10 -12.37 -4.44
N GLU A 213 12.11 -11.72 -3.87
CA GLU A 213 12.04 -11.14 -2.54
C GLU A 213 10.93 -10.11 -2.34
N ASN A 214 10.59 -9.37 -3.40
CA ASN A 214 9.51 -8.39 -3.37
C ASN A 214 8.16 -9.00 -3.81
N GLY A 215 8.05 -10.33 -3.84
CA GLY A 215 6.80 -11.03 -4.22
C GLY A 215 6.48 -10.99 -5.72
N LEU A 216 7.42 -10.56 -6.57
CA LEU A 216 7.24 -10.70 -8.02
C LEU A 216 7.41 -12.13 -8.48
N PHE A 217 6.54 -12.55 -9.39
CA PHE A 217 6.70 -13.77 -10.16
C PHE A 217 7.44 -13.45 -11.46
N LEU A 218 8.70 -13.87 -11.55
CA LEU A 218 9.51 -13.69 -12.74
C LEU A 218 9.59 -15.02 -13.51
N PRO A 219 9.40 -15.00 -14.84
CA PRO A 219 9.62 -16.19 -15.66
C PRO A 219 11.00 -16.80 -15.43
N ILE A 220 11.06 -18.13 -15.41
CA ILE A 220 12.31 -18.87 -15.36
C ILE A 220 12.76 -19.12 -16.80
N ASP A 221 13.89 -18.56 -17.18
CA ASP A 221 14.42 -18.67 -18.54
C ASP A 221 14.56 -20.14 -18.95
N GLY A 222 13.91 -20.53 -20.04
CA GLY A 222 13.95 -21.88 -20.60
C GLY A 222 13.08 -22.93 -19.89
N ALA A 223 12.27 -22.57 -18.88
CA ALA A 223 11.47 -23.55 -18.12
C ALA A 223 10.15 -23.98 -18.80
N GLY A 224 9.79 -23.38 -19.93
CA GLY A 224 8.53 -23.61 -20.63
C GLY A 224 7.32 -23.01 -19.90
N THR A 225 6.15 -23.55 -20.20
CA THR A 225 4.84 -23.13 -19.66
C THR A 225 4.22 -24.23 -18.79
N GLU A 226 3.22 -23.87 -17.98
CA GLU A 226 2.42 -24.76 -17.11
C GLU A 226 0.95 -24.32 -17.02
#